data_AF-A0A316QDS5-F1
#
_entry.id   AF-A0A316QDS5-F1
#
_cell.length_a   1.000
_cell.length_b   1.000
_cell.length_c   1.000
_cell.angle_alpha   90.00
_cell.angle_beta   90.00
_cell.angle_gamma   90.00
#
_symmetry.space_group_name_H-M   'P 1'
#
loop_
_entity.id
_entity.type
_entity.pdbx_description
1 polymer ?
#
loop_
_entity_poly.entity_id
_entity_poly.type
_entity_poly.pdbx_seq_one_letter_code
_entity_poly.pdbx_strand_id
1 'polypeptide(L)'
;MTYDEIGNPTSYNNGSAYNFAWENGRELSIVYHNGIVTRYEYGADGLRTQKTYGDTTYNYYYADGQLIRQTWGTHYIDFLYDETGSVYRLNAKKGRRAELLKNPAYTEILNLYR
;
A
#
# COMPACT_ATOMS: atom_id res chain seq x y z
N MET A 1 -4.21 -15.44 16.28
CA MET A 1 -4.54 -15.06 14.90
C MET A 1 -5.83 -15.79 14.55
N THR A 2 -6.79 -15.12 13.92
CA THR A 2 -8.08 -15.71 13.51
C THR A 2 -8.26 -15.57 12.01
N TYR A 3 -9.15 -16.39 11.42
CA TYR A 3 -9.40 -16.42 9.98
C TYR A 3 -10.90 -16.50 9.67
N ASP A 4 -11.30 -16.09 8.47
CA ASP A 4 -12.63 -16.35 7.93
C ASP A 4 -12.73 -17.76 7.29
N GLU A 5 -13.88 -18.08 6.69
CA GLU A 5 -14.18 -19.41 6.13
C GLU A 5 -13.28 -19.80 4.95
N ILE A 6 -12.67 -18.83 4.25
CA ILE A 6 -11.78 -19.08 3.10
C ILE A 6 -10.30 -18.86 3.44
N GLY A 7 -10.00 -18.67 4.73
CA GLY A 7 -8.65 -18.58 5.27
C GLY A 7 -8.02 -17.20 5.20
N ASN A 8 -8.79 -16.13 5.00
CA ASN A 8 -8.23 -14.78 5.14
C ASN A 8 -8.07 -14.44 6.63
N PRO A 9 -6.94 -13.84 7.05
CA PRO A 9 -6.75 -13.48 8.44
C PRO A 9 -7.71 -12.35 8.84
N THR A 10 -8.47 -12.53 9.90
CA THR A 10 -9.42 -11.53 10.44
C THR A 10 -8.85 -10.77 11.64
N SER A 11 -7.85 -11.35 12.32
CA SER A 11 -7.10 -10.64 13.35
C SER A 11 -5.67 -11.15 13.49
N TYR A 12 -4.77 -10.23 13.83
CA TYR A 12 -3.38 -10.51 14.20
C TYR A 12 -2.98 -9.65 15.38
N ASN A 13 -2.18 -10.18 16.29
CA ASN A 13 -1.64 -9.40 17.40
C ASN A 13 -0.12 -9.60 17.46
N ASN A 14 0.61 -8.49 17.35
CA ASN A 14 2.06 -8.43 17.50
C ASN A 14 2.43 -7.20 18.33
N GLY A 15 2.11 -7.26 19.62
CA GLY A 15 2.23 -6.14 20.55
C GLY A 15 1.05 -5.15 20.50
N SER A 16 0.24 -5.17 19.44
CA SER A 16 -1.03 -4.45 19.33
C SER A 16 -1.98 -5.16 18.36
N ALA A 17 -3.29 -5.00 18.57
CA ALA A 17 -4.30 -5.70 17.80
C ALA A 17 -4.52 -5.07 16.42
N TYR A 18 -4.40 -5.90 15.39
CA TYR A 18 -4.84 -5.63 14.02
C TYR A 18 -6.12 -6.41 13.76
N ASN A 19 -7.09 -5.74 13.14
CA ASN A 19 -8.32 -6.36 12.67
C ASN A 19 -8.46 -6.11 11.17
N PHE A 20 -8.97 -7.10 10.44
CA PHE A 20 -9.04 -7.08 9.00
C PHE A 20 -10.47 -7.39 8.53
N ALA A 21 -10.90 -6.72 7.47
CA ALA A 21 -12.11 -7.08 6.73
C ALA A 21 -11.76 -7.33 5.26
N TRP A 22 -12.46 -8.26 4.66
CA TRP A 22 -12.23 -8.73 3.29
C TRP A 22 -13.54 -8.67 2.51
N GLU A 23 -13.44 -8.28 1.26
CA GLU A 23 -14.53 -8.21 0.30
C GLU A 23 -14.13 -8.99 -0.96
N ASN A 24 -15.11 -9.30 -1.80
CA ASN A 24 -14.90 -9.98 -3.10
C ASN A 24 -13.95 -11.20 -3.01
N GLY A 25 -14.08 -11.97 -1.92
CA GLY A 25 -13.18 -13.07 -1.59
C GLY A 25 -11.90 -12.60 -0.90
N ARG A 26 -10.87 -12.23 -1.68
CA ARG A 26 -9.52 -11.96 -1.16
C ARG A 26 -9.08 -10.50 -1.25
N GLU A 27 -10.01 -9.58 -1.50
CA GLU A 27 -9.72 -8.16 -1.50
C GLU A 27 -9.78 -7.63 -0.07
N LEU A 28 -8.63 -7.32 0.52
CA LEU A 28 -8.58 -6.70 1.84
C LEU A 28 -9.24 -5.31 1.75
N SER A 29 -10.37 -5.09 2.42
CA SER A 29 -11.11 -3.83 2.37
C SER A 29 -10.72 -2.89 3.52
N ILE A 30 -10.55 -3.42 4.73
CA ILE A 30 -10.24 -2.64 5.93
C ILE A 30 -9.09 -3.26 6.73
N VAL A 31 -8.21 -2.40 7.25
CA VAL A 31 -7.33 -2.71 8.39
C VAL A 31 -7.64 -1.71 9.50
N TYR A 32 -7.92 -2.19 10.71
CA TYR A 32 -7.96 -1.36 11.90
C TYR A 32 -6.79 -1.69 12.82
N HIS A 33 -6.01 -0.67 13.17
CA HIS A 33 -4.87 -0.80 14.07
C HIS A 33 -4.68 0.49 14.86
N ASN A 34 -4.60 0.37 16.20
CA ASN A 34 -4.33 1.50 17.10
C ASN A 34 -5.19 2.76 16.85
N GLY A 35 -6.49 2.59 16.61
CA GLY A 35 -7.40 3.72 16.33
C GLY A 35 -7.39 4.21 14.88
N ILE A 36 -6.47 3.73 14.05
CA ILE A 36 -6.35 4.12 12.65
C ILE A 36 -7.06 3.10 11.77
N VAL A 37 -7.94 3.59 10.91
CA VAL A 37 -8.57 2.80 9.86
C VAL A 37 -7.79 2.99 8.56
N THR A 38 -7.43 1.89 7.92
CA THR A 38 -6.95 1.87 6.54
C THR A 38 -8.02 1.26 5.66
N ARG A 39 -8.37 1.91 4.56
CA ARG A 39 -9.30 1.42 3.54
C ARG A 39 -8.59 1.17 2.23
N TYR A 40 -9.07 0.22 1.44
CA TYR A 40 -8.52 -0.10 0.13
C TYR A 40 -9.63 -0.20 -0.91
N GLU A 41 -9.30 0.20 -2.14
CA GLU A 41 -10.15 0.04 -3.30
C GLU A 41 -9.37 -0.69 -4.40
N TYR A 42 -10.09 -1.42 -5.25
CA TYR A 42 -9.53 -2.26 -6.31
C TYR A 42 -10.21 -1.97 -7.64
N GLY A 43 -9.46 -2.14 -8.73
CA GLY A 43 -9.98 -2.13 -10.09
C GLY A 43 -10.65 -3.46 -10.45
N ALA A 44 -11.32 -3.50 -11.60
CA ALA A 44 -11.96 -4.72 -12.09
C ALA A 44 -10.97 -5.87 -12.41
N ASP A 45 -9.68 -5.54 -12.53
CA ASP A 45 -8.56 -6.47 -12.68
C ASP A 45 -8.03 -7.01 -11.34
N GLY A 46 -8.62 -6.58 -10.22
CA GLY A 46 -8.18 -6.93 -8.86
C GLY A 46 -6.93 -6.18 -8.40
N LEU A 47 -6.42 -5.23 -9.19
CA LEU A 47 -5.29 -4.40 -8.77
C LEU A 47 -5.77 -3.31 -7.83
N ARG A 48 -5.02 -3.09 -6.75
CA ARG A 48 -5.36 -2.07 -5.75
C ARG A 48 -5.17 -0.68 -6.33
N THR A 49 -6.24 0.08 -6.49
CA THR A 49 -6.23 1.44 -7.09
C THR A 49 -6.15 2.54 -6.04
N GLN A 50 -6.61 2.28 -4.81
CA GLN A 50 -6.55 3.25 -3.72
C GLN A 50 -6.20 2.62 -2.37
N LYS A 51 -5.55 3.42 -1.52
CA LYS A 51 -5.39 3.18 -0.08
C LYS A 51 -5.65 4.48 0.66
N THR A 52 -6.51 4.48 1.65
CA THR A 52 -6.69 5.61 2.57
C THR A 52 -6.24 5.20 3.96
N TYR A 53 -5.16 5.80 4.48
CA TYR A 53 -4.62 5.56 5.82
C TYR A 53 -4.91 6.76 6.72
N GLY A 54 -5.81 6.61 7.69
CA GLY A 54 -6.35 7.76 8.42
C GLY A 54 -6.94 8.76 7.44
N ASP A 55 -6.39 9.97 7.40
CA ASP A 55 -6.84 11.05 6.50
C ASP A 55 -6.02 11.17 5.21
N THR A 56 -5.02 10.30 5.00
CA THR A 56 -4.17 10.36 3.80
C THR A 56 -4.58 9.32 2.77
N THR A 57 -5.06 9.80 1.63
CA THR A 57 -5.39 8.97 0.46
C THR A 57 -4.21 8.87 -0.50
N TYR A 58 -3.92 7.63 -0.89
CA TYR A 58 -2.93 7.23 -1.87
C TYR A 58 -3.64 6.62 -3.07
N ASN A 59 -3.27 7.05 -4.28
CA ASN A 59 -3.77 6.48 -5.53
C ASN A 59 -2.63 5.71 -6.22
N TYR A 60 -2.98 4.61 -6.87
CA TYR A 60 -2.05 3.71 -7.55
C TYR A 60 -2.41 3.61 -9.03
N TYR A 61 -1.40 3.73 -9.89
CA TYR A 61 -1.54 3.74 -11.34
C TYR A 61 -0.67 2.66 -11.95
N TYR A 62 -1.27 1.92 -12.88
CA TYR A 62 -0.66 0.74 -13.47
C TYR A 62 -0.49 0.90 -14.99
N ALA A 63 0.54 0.26 -15.53
CA ALA A 63 0.71 -0.01 -16.96
C ALA A 63 1.15 -1.46 -17.11
N ASP A 64 0.47 -2.21 -17.98
CA ASP A 64 0.74 -3.64 -18.23
C ASP A 64 0.82 -4.49 -16.94
N GLY A 65 -0.05 -4.18 -15.97
CA GLY A 65 -0.10 -4.84 -14.66
C GLY A 65 0.99 -4.42 -13.67
N GLN A 66 1.95 -3.58 -14.06
CA GLN A 66 3.00 -3.05 -13.19
C GLN A 66 2.59 -1.72 -12.56
N LEU A 67 2.86 -1.56 -11.26
CA LEU A 67 2.60 -0.30 -10.55
C LEU A 67 3.62 0.73 -10.99
N ILE A 68 3.23 1.71 -11.79
CA ILE A 68 4.15 2.73 -12.33
C ILE A 68 4.16 4.01 -11.50
N ARG A 69 3.07 4.33 -10.78
CA ARG A 69 3.00 5.53 -9.96
C ARG A 69 2.11 5.35 -8.74
N GLN A 70 2.55 5.95 -7.63
CA GLN A 70 1.71 6.24 -6.46
C GLN A 70 1.63 7.75 -6.25
N THR A 71 0.46 8.30 -5.95
CA THR A 71 0.29 9.72 -5.57
C THR A 71 -0.41 9.89 -4.23
N TRP A 72 -0.16 10.99 -3.53
CA TRP A 72 -0.93 11.44 -2.36
C TRP A 72 -0.78 12.95 -2.18
N GLY A 73 -1.89 13.68 -2.03
CA GLY A 73 -1.86 15.14 -2.03
C GLY A 73 -1.10 15.70 -3.25
N THR A 74 -0.02 16.45 -3.01
CA THR A 74 0.84 17.03 -4.05
C THR A 74 2.11 16.21 -4.38
N HIS A 75 2.24 15.03 -3.77
CA HIS A 75 3.40 14.13 -3.87
C HIS A 75 3.16 12.98 -4.83
N TYR A 76 4.26 12.39 -5.31
CA TYR A 76 4.24 11.13 -6.03
C TYR A 76 5.54 10.34 -5.86
N ILE A 77 5.44 9.04 -6.15
CA ILE A 77 6.56 8.14 -6.44
C ILE A 77 6.28 7.49 -7.79
N ASP A 78 7.24 7.56 -8.70
CA ASP A 78 7.30 6.77 -9.92
C ASP A 78 8.20 5.56 -9.69
N PHE A 79 7.75 4.41 -10.20
CA PHE A 79 8.48 3.15 -10.19
C PHE A 79 9.00 2.89 -11.60
N LEU A 80 10.31 2.74 -11.72
CA LEU A 80 10.97 2.48 -13.00
C LEU A 80 11.53 1.06 -12.97
N TYR A 81 11.23 0.33 -14.03
CA TYR A 81 11.51 -1.09 -14.19
C TYR A 81 12.57 -1.31 -15.26
N ASP A 82 13.45 -2.29 -15.04
CA ASP A 82 14.39 -2.77 -16.05
C ASP A 82 13.70 -3.75 -17.00
N GLU A 83 14.43 -4.26 -17.99
CA GLU A 83 13.91 -5.23 -18.95
C GLU A 83 13.46 -6.56 -18.33
N THR A 84 13.88 -6.87 -17.09
CA THR A 84 13.46 -8.08 -16.37
C THR A 84 12.17 -7.88 -15.58
N GLY A 85 11.65 -6.65 -15.53
CA GLY A 85 10.50 -6.28 -14.72
C GLY A 85 10.84 -6.03 -13.25
N SER A 86 12.12 -5.83 -12.91
CA SER A 86 12.56 -5.49 -11.56
C SER A 86 12.61 -3.97 -11.40
N VAL A 87 12.18 -3.46 -10.23
CA VAL A 87 12.31 -2.02 -9.93
C VAL A 87 13.78 -1.69 -9.74
N TYR A 88 14.35 -0.88 -10.63
CA TYR A 88 15.74 -0.43 -10.53
C TYR A 88 15.85 1.01 -10.00
N ARG A 89 14.77 1.79 -10.07
CA ARG A 89 14.76 3.19 -9.62
C ARG A 89 13.39 3.67 -9.17
N LEU A 90 13.41 4.52 -8.16
CA LEU A 90 12.27 5.32 -7.74
C LEU A 90 12.53 6.81 -8.03
N ASN A 91 11.59 7.48 -8.68
CA ASN A 91 11.60 8.94 -8.80
C ASN A 91 10.47 9.53 -7.96
N ALA A 92 10.82 10.31 -6.94
CA ALA A 92 9.83 10.98 -6.10
C ALA A 92 9.94 12.50 -6.28
N LYS A 93 8.80 13.19 -6.42
CA LYS A 93 8.80 14.65 -6.29
C LYS A 93 9.08 15.02 -4.83
N LYS A 94 10.19 15.73 -4.63
CA LYS A 94 10.63 16.27 -3.33
C LYS A 94 9.58 17.23 -2.75
N GLY A 95 8.68 16.71 -1.91
CA GLY A 95 8.27 17.37 -0.68
C GLY A 95 9.35 17.18 0.40
N ARG A 96 9.25 17.81 1.57
CA ARG A 96 10.30 17.71 2.61
C ARG A 96 10.59 16.23 2.91
N ARG A 97 11.86 15.82 3.04
CA ARG A 97 12.29 14.41 3.31
C ARG A 97 11.53 13.74 4.48
N ALA A 98 11.06 14.54 5.45
CA ALA A 98 10.22 14.10 6.57
C ALA A 98 8.84 13.56 6.15
N GLU A 99 8.27 14.00 5.03
CA GLU A 99 6.96 13.56 4.52
C GLU A 99 7.06 12.23 3.76
N LEU A 100 8.19 11.98 3.10
CA LEU A 100 8.46 10.70 2.43
C LEU A 100 8.68 9.55 3.41
N LEU A 101 9.34 9.81 4.55
CA LEU A 101 9.54 8.80 5.62
C LEU A 101 8.25 8.39 6.33
N LYS A 102 7.15 9.14 6.14
CA LYS A 102 5.82 8.74 6.62
C LYS A 102 5.15 7.71 5.71
N ASN A 103 5.66 7.48 4.50
CA ASN A 103 5.17 6.44 3.60
C ASN A 103 5.92 5.13 3.87
N PRO A 104 5.26 4.09 4.39
CA PRO A 104 5.91 2.82 4.71
C PRO A 104 6.60 2.17 3.50
N ALA A 105 6.02 2.30 2.30
CA ALA A 105 6.60 1.73 1.08
C ALA A 105 7.92 2.41 0.69
N TYR A 106 8.04 3.72 0.93
CA TYR A 106 9.29 4.44 0.73
C TYR A 106 10.34 4.01 1.76
N THR A 107 9.94 3.85 3.01
CA THR A 107 10.83 3.46 4.11
C THR A 107 11.33 2.01 3.96
N GLU A 108 10.47 1.07 3.54
CA GLU A 108 10.86 -0.32 3.25
C GLU A 108 11.88 -0.40 2.12
N ILE A 109 11.64 0.30 1.01
CA ILE A 109 12.56 0.30 -0.14
C ILE A 109 13.89 0.95 0.22
N LEU A 110 13.88 2.06 0.95
CA LEU A 110 15.12 2.76 1.34
C LEU A 110 15.98 1.92 2.32
N ASN A 111 15.38 0.99 3.05
CA ASN A 111 16.09 0.04 3.92
C ASN A 111 16.66 -1.16 3.16
N LEU A 112 16.11 -1.52 2.00
CA LEU A 112 16.62 -2.59 1.13
C LEU A 112 17.88 -2.20 0.35
N TYR A 113 18.13 -0.89 0.17
CA TYR A 113 19.27 -0.36 -0.59
C TYR A 113 20.28 0.42 0.29
N ARG A 114 20.34 0.13 1.60
CA ARG A 114 21.37 0.64 2.52
C ARG A 114 22.30 -0.46 2.98
#